data_AF-A0A496ZDA4-F1
#
_entry.id   AF-A0A496ZDA4-F1
#
_cell.length_a   1.000
_cell.length_b   1.000
_cell.length_c   1.000
_cell.angle_alpha   90.00
_cell.angle_beta   90.00
_cell.angle_gamma   90.00
#
_symmetry.space_group_name_H-M   'P 1'
#
loop_
_entity.id
_entity.type
_entity.pdbx_description
1 polymer ?
#
loop_
_entity_poly.entity_id
_entity_poly.type
_entity_poly.pdbx_seq_one_letter_code
_entity_poly.pdbx_strand_id
1 'polypeptide(L)'
;MQINWKKVAASPGYKSLKAACIKNIKEDQDIALRHGGSPFRSKAELRRLFVWVIGRATHYAYKQDRPIEDILWAWESDRGNQWWFGYYSNHKQPKLLTYTSRYRACNSKLRSKKKPVKWPAAYKKTMARQARYKRSL
;
A
#
# COMPACT_ATOMS: atom_id res chain seq x y z
N MET A 1 0.20 -10.05 -14.41
CA MET A 1 -0.50 -10.12 -13.11
C MET A 1 -1.82 -9.39 -13.25
N GLN A 2 -2.95 -10.05 -12.99
CA GLN A 2 -4.25 -9.39 -13.02
C GLN A 2 -4.54 -8.81 -11.63
N ILE A 3 -4.71 -7.49 -11.52
CA ILE A 3 -4.97 -6.82 -10.23
C ILE A 3 -6.47 -6.76 -10.00
N ASN A 4 -6.94 -7.34 -8.89
CA ASN A 4 -8.32 -7.22 -8.47
C ASN A 4 -8.53 -5.92 -7.68
N TRP A 5 -8.86 -4.84 -8.38
CA TRP A 5 -9.03 -3.51 -7.77
C TRP A 5 -10.10 -3.44 -6.67
N LYS A 6 -11.15 -4.28 -6.72
CA LYS A 6 -12.14 -4.36 -5.64
C LYS A 6 -11.50 -4.84 -4.34
N LYS A 7 -10.63 -5.85 -4.44
CA LYS A 7 -9.89 -6.39 -3.30
C LYS A 7 -8.85 -5.39 -2.78
N VAL A 8 -8.14 -4.71 -3.68
CA VAL A 8 -7.18 -3.65 -3.32
C VAL A 8 -7.87 -2.52 -2.56
N ALA A 9 -8.99 -2.02 -3.07
CA ALA A 9 -9.74 -0.94 -2.43
C ALA A 9 -10.28 -1.32 -1.05
N ALA A 10 -10.57 -2.60 -0.83
CA ALA A 10 -11.01 -3.12 0.46
C ALA A 10 -9.86 -3.31 1.46
N SER A 11 -8.60 -3.34 0.99
CA SER A 11 -7.42 -3.61 1.81
C SER A 11 -7.14 -2.53 2.86
N PRO A 12 -6.57 -2.88 4.03
CA PRO A 12 -6.24 -1.90 5.06
C PRO A 12 -5.22 -0.86 4.60
N GLY A 13 -4.18 -1.28 3.85
CA GLY A 13 -3.16 -0.35 3.34
C GLY A 13 -3.75 0.69 2.40
N TYR A 14 -4.60 0.28 1.46
CA TYR A 14 -5.26 1.24 0.56
C TYR A 14 -6.17 2.21 1.32
N LYS A 15 -6.96 1.71 2.28
CA LYS A 15 -7.84 2.55 3.10
C LYS A 15 -7.06 3.55 3.93
N SER A 16 -5.96 3.13 4.55
CA SER A 16 -5.05 3.99 5.31
C SER A 16 -4.48 5.10 4.43
N LEU A 17 -3.92 4.75 3.26
CA LEU A 17 -3.37 5.72 2.31
C LEU A 17 -4.44 6.71 1.83
N LYS A 18 -5.64 6.21 1.50
CA LYS A 18 -6.76 7.04 1.07
C LYS A 18 -7.22 8.00 2.18
N ALA A 19 -7.30 7.52 3.42
CA ALA A 19 -7.67 8.34 4.57
C ALA A 19 -6.63 9.44 4.81
N ALA A 20 -5.34 9.12 4.71
CA ALA A 20 -4.26 10.12 4.85
C ALA A 20 -4.31 11.19 3.76
N CYS A 21 -4.56 10.80 2.50
CA CYS A 21 -4.74 11.75 1.40
C CYS A 21 -5.96 12.68 1.64
N ILE A 22 -7.11 12.11 2.05
CA ILE A 22 -8.31 12.90 2.35
C ILE A 22 -8.08 13.84 3.54
N LYS A 23 -7.38 13.38 4.58
CA LYS A 23 -7.03 14.19 5.75
C LYS A 23 -6.21 15.42 5.33
N ASN A 24 -5.16 15.22 4.53
CA ASN A 24 -4.37 16.32 3.99
C ASN A 24 -5.18 17.29 3.13
N ILE A 25 -6.10 16.80 2.28
CA ILE A 25 -6.98 17.69 1.50
C ILE A 25 -7.78 18.60 2.44
N LYS A 26 -8.34 18.04 3.51
CA LYS A 26 -9.14 18.80 4.47
C LYS A 26 -8.28 19.80 5.27
N GLU A 27 -7.11 19.37 5.72
CA GLU A 27 -6.17 20.23 6.46
C GLU A 27 -5.70 21.40 5.60
N ASP A 28 -5.30 21.16 4.35
CA ASP A 28 -4.87 22.23 3.43
C ASP A 28 -6.02 23.21 3.14
N GLN A 29 -7.26 22.71 3.02
CA GLN A 29 -8.45 23.56 2.85
C GLN A 29 -8.77 24.38 4.09
N ASP A 30 -8.67 23.80 5.29
CA ASP A 30 -8.95 24.49 6.55
C ASP A 30 -7.91 25.58 6.82
N ILE A 31 -6.63 25.30 6.57
CA ILE A 31 -5.54 26.30 6.65
C ILE A 31 -5.82 27.46 5.68
N ALA A 32 -6.22 27.16 4.44
CA ALA A 32 -6.57 28.18 3.45
C ALA A 32 -7.69 29.11 3.94
N LEU A 33 -8.75 28.53 4.51
CA LEU A 33 -9.88 29.27 5.08
C LEU A 33 -9.47 30.15 6.25
N ARG A 34 -8.61 29.65 7.16
CA ARG A 34 -8.14 30.38 8.34
C ARG A 34 -7.22 31.54 8.00
N HIS A 35 -6.41 31.42 6.95
CA HIS A 35 -5.42 32.44 6.56
C HIS A 35 -5.88 33.31 5.39
N GLY A 36 -7.14 33.20 4.95
CA GLY A 36 -7.68 34.00 3.84
C GLY A 36 -6.96 33.76 2.50
N GLY A 37 -6.40 32.56 2.33
CA GLY A 37 -5.51 32.23 1.22
C GLY A 37 -5.98 31.03 0.39
N SER A 38 -5.12 30.59 -0.52
CA SER A 38 -5.31 29.34 -1.26
C SER A 38 -4.68 28.16 -0.52
N PRO A 39 -5.23 26.94 -0.66
CA PRO A 39 -4.62 25.74 -0.08
C PRO A 39 -3.20 25.55 -0.61
N PHE A 40 -2.29 25.11 0.27
CA PHE A 40 -0.88 24.93 -0.08
C PHE A 40 -0.68 23.94 -1.23
N ARG A 41 -1.50 22.89 -1.32
CA ARG A 41 -1.58 22.00 -2.50
C ARG A 41 -2.98 21.95 -3.05
N SER A 42 -3.05 21.86 -4.37
CA SER A 42 -4.33 21.63 -5.04
C SER A 42 -4.81 20.19 -4.82
N LYS A 43 -6.13 19.99 -4.76
CA LYS A 43 -6.76 18.65 -4.75
C LYS A 43 -6.30 17.80 -5.94
N ALA A 44 -6.08 18.42 -7.10
CA ALA A 44 -5.60 17.75 -8.31
C ALA A 44 -4.18 17.22 -8.13
N GLU A 45 -3.29 17.99 -7.50
CA GLU A 45 -1.93 17.57 -7.16
C GLU A 45 -1.94 16.38 -6.19
N LEU A 46 -2.67 16.47 -5.07
CA LEU A 46 -2.78 15.38 -4.10
C LEU A 46 -3.32 14.09 -4.75
N ARG A 47 -4.26 14.20 -5.69
CA ARG A 47 -4.73 13.07 -6.50
C ARG A 47 -3.63 12.48 -7.40
N ARG A 48 -2.83 13.32 -8.07
CA ARG A 48 -1.70 12.86 -8.90
C ARG A 48 -0.67 12.11 -8.05
N LEU A 49 -0.33 12.64 -6.87
CA LEU A 49 0.57 12.00 -5.92
C LEU A 49 0.01 10.65 -5.43
N PHE A 50 -1.28 10.56 -5.15
CA PHE A 50 -1.93 9.30 -4.78
C PHE A 50 -1.82 8.25 -5.89
N VAL A 51 -2.12 8.63 -7.14
CA VAL A 51 -2.00 7.74 -8.30
C VAL A 51 -0.55 7.29 -8.49
N TRP A 52 0.42 8.18 -8.29
CA TRP A 52 1.84 7.85 -8.37
C TRP A 52 2.24 6.78 -7.35
N VAL A 53 1.78 6.88 -6.09
CA VAL A 53 2.04 5.85 -5.06
C VAL A 53 1.46 4.49 -5.46
N ILE A 54 0.22 4.47 -5.96
CA ILE A 54 -0.42 3.24 -6.45
C ILE A 54 0.34 2.64 -7.64
N GLY A 55 0.81 3.49 -8.56
CA GLY A 55 1.66 3.08 -9.69
C GLY A 55 2.95 2.41 -9.22
N ARG A 56 3.59 2.96 -8.18
CA ARG A 56 4.79 2.34 -7.58
C ARG A 56 4.48 1.01 -6.90
N ALA A 57 3.41 0.95 -6.10
CA ALA A 57 3.01 -0.29 -5.44
C ALA A 57 2.73 -1.39 -6.50
N THR A 58 2.09 -1.00 -7.60
CA THR A 58 1.85 -1.86 -8.76
C THR A 58 3.16 -2.37 -9.36
N HIS A 59 4.13 -1.48 -9.62
CA HIS A 59 5.43 -1.86 -10.15
C HIS A 59 6.16 -2.89 -9.26
N TYR A 60 6.16 -2.65 -7.95
CA TYR A 60 6.74 -3.58 -6.98
C TYR A 60 6.02 -4.93 -6.95
N ALA A 61 4.68 -4.91 -7.08
CA ALA A 61 3.87 -6.12 -7.11
C ALA A 61 4.26 -7.02 -8.28
N TYR A 62 4.44 -6.43 -9.47
CA TYR A 62 4.95 -7.13 -10.64
C TYR A 62 6.38 -7.66 -10.47
N LYS A 63 7.28 -6.86 -9.90
CA LYS A 63 8.70 -7.22 -9.78
C LYS A 63 8.96 -8.28 -8.71
N GLN A 64 8.16 -8.31 -7.66
CA GLN A 64 8.32 -9.25 -6.54
C GLN A 64 7.41 -10.47 -6.64
N ASP A 65 6.51 -10.52 -7.64
CA ASP A 65 5.43 -11.50 -7.74
C ASP A 65 4.63 -11.60 -6.43
N ARG A 66 4.21 -10.44 -5.93
CA ARG A 66 3.46 -10.29 -4.68
C ARG A 66 2.18 -9.52 -4.92
N PRO A 67 1.09 -9.85 -4.20
CA PRO A 67 -0.14 -9.08 -4.29
C PRO A 67 0.08 -7.63 -3.83
N ILE A 68 -0.46 -6.67 -4.57
CA ILE A 68 -0.30 -5.24 -4.30
C ILE A 68 -0.83 -4.84 -2.91
N GLU A 69 -1.83 -5.56 -2.40
CA GLU A 69 -2.40 -5.36 -1.07
C GLU A 69 -1.35 -5.57 0.03
N ASP A 70 -0.49 -6.57 -0.13
CA ASP A 70 0.58 -6.86 0.82
C ASP A 70 1.68 -5.78 0.76
N ILE A 71 1.93 -5.22 -0.42
CA ILE A 71 2.92 -4.16 -0.60
C ILE A 71 2.43 -2.86 0.01
N LEU A 72 1.18 -2.47 -0.28
CA LEU A 72 0.55 -1.30 0.32
C LEU A 72 0.45 -1.44 1.84
N TRP A 73 0.10 -2.62 2.34
CA TRP A 73 0.08 -2.88 3.78
C TRP A 73 1.47 -2.76 4.40
N ALA A 74 2.49 -3.35 3.79
CA ALA A 74 3.87 -3.27 4.30
C ALA A 74 4.36 -1.82 4.35
N TRP A 75 4.10 -1.04 3.29
CA TRP A 75 4.49 0.37 3.24
C TRP A 75 3.73 1.22 4.26
N GLU A 76 2.41 1.05 4.37
CA GLU A 76 1.60 1.80 5.33
C GLU A 76 1.90 1.41 6.78
N SER A 77 2.27 0.15 7.03
CA SER A 77 2.69 -0.31 8.37
C SER A 77 4.04 0.28 8.79
N ASP A 78 4.97 0.44 7.85
CA ASP A 78 6.29 1.02 8.08
C ASP A 78 6.27 2.56 8.12
N ARG A 79 5.30 3.18 7.47
CA ARG A 79 5.17 4.64 7.39
C ARG A 79 5.03 5.33 8.75
N GLY A 80 4.34 4.69 9.70
CA GLY A 80 4.07 5.27 11.02
C GLY A 80 3.37 6.64 10.94
N ASN A 81 3.86 7.61 11.70
CA ASN A 81 3.29 8.97 11.80
C ASN A 81 3.85 9.97 10.76
N GLN A 82 4.64 9.53 9.77
CA GLN A 82 5.20 10.44 8.78
C GLN A 82 4.14 10.96 7.78
N TRP A 83 4.37 12.17 7.25
CA TRP A 83 3.57 12.73 6.16
C TRP A 83 3.50 11.71 5.01
N TRP A 84 2.27 11.45 4.56
CA TRP A 84 1.99 10.28 3.74
C TRP A 84 2.86 10.24 2.49
N PHE A 85 2.91 11.34 1.73
CA PHE A 85 3.70 11.39 0.50
C PHE A 85 5.21 11.44 0.75
N GLY A 86 5.66 12.11 1.82
CA GLY A 86 7.08 12.22 2.17
C GLY A 86 7.74 10.85 2.37
N TYR A 87 7.03 9.92 3.02
CA TYR A 87 7.49 8.53 3.15
C TYR A 87 7.76 7.86 1.79
N TYR A 88 6.86 8.08 0.82
CA TYR A 88 6.99 7.49 -0.51
C TYR A 88 8.01 8.18 -1.40
N SER A 89 8.26 9.47 -1.20
CA SER A 89 9.25 10.26 -1.94
C SER A 89 10.68 9.97 -1.48
N ASN A 90 10.91 9.77 -0.18
CA ASN A 90 12.25 9.69 0.42
C ASN A 90 12.94 8.33 0.28
N HIS A 91 12.67 7.58 -0.80
CA HIS A 91 13.34 6.31 -1.14
C HIS A 91 13.41 5.25 -0.04
N LYS A 92 12.48 5.26 0.93
CA LYS A 92 12.38 4.21 1.96
C LYS A 92 11.88 2.87 1.43
N GLN A 93 11.46 2.79 0.16
CA GLN A 93 11.08 1.51 -0.41
C GLN A 93 12.31 0.62 -0.65
N PRO A 94 12.20 -0.70 -0.44
CA PRO A 94 13.28 -1.63 -0.71
C PRO A 94 13.82 -1.46 -2.13
N LYS A 95 15.14 -1.42 -2.31
CA LYS A 95 15.75 -1.43 -3.64
C LYS A 95 15.31 -2.71 -4.36
N LEU A 96 14.66 -2.56 -5.50
CA LEU A 96 14.39 -3.69 -6.39
C LEU A 96 15.74 -4.11 -6.97
N LEU A 97 16.22 -5.31 -6.62
CA LEU A 97 17.41 -5.86 -7.24
C LEU A 97 17.15 -5.93 -8.74
N THR A 98 17.90 -5.16 -9.52
CA THR A 98 17.89 -5.22 -10.98
C THR A 98 18.31 -6.62 -11.39
N TYR A 99 17.47 -7.25 -12.19
CA TYR A 99 17.54 -8.67 -12.52
C TYR A 99 18.66 -8.92 -13.54
N THR A 100 19.92 -8.99 -13.12
CA THR A 100 20.95 -9.68 -13.91
C THR A 100 20.89 -11.17 -13.56
N SER A 101 20.06 -11.93 -14.29
CA SER A 101 20.14 -13.38 -14.62
C SER A 101 20.37 -14.45 -13.51
N ARG A 102 21.14 -14.21 -12.46
CA ARG A 102 21.59 -15.23 -11.49
C ARG A 102 20.54 -15.70 -10.47
N TYR A 103 19.42 -14.99 -10.31
CA TYR A 103 18.44 -15.31 -9.25
C TYR A 103 17.42 -16.41 -9.60
N ARG A 104 17.32 -16.82 -10.88
CA ARG A 104 16.43 -17.94 -11.27
C ARG A 104 16.92 -19.28 -10.73
N ALA A 105 18.23 -19.45 -10.51
CA ALA A 105 18.82 -20.70 -10.03
C ALA A 105 18.63 -20.93 -8.51
N CYS A 106 18.46 -19.89 -7.70
CA CYS A 106 18.33 -20.03 -6.24
C CYS A 106 16.89 -20.21 -5.74
N ASN A 107 15.88 -19.76 -6.49
CA ASN A 107 14.48 -19.76 -6.03
C ASN A 107 13.75 -21.09 -6.18
N SER A 108 14.24 -22.04 -6.98
CA SER A 108 13.71 -23.42 -6.96
C SER A 108 13.95 -24.09 -5.61
N LYS A 109 15.06 -23.76 -4.93
CA LYS A 109 15.41 -24.29 -3.60
C LYS A 109 14.76 -23.53 -2.43
N LEU A 110 14.34 -22.27 -2.60
CA LEU A 110 13.67 -21.48 -1.55
C LEU A 110 12.14 -21.67 -1.51
N ARG A 111 11.53 -22.15 -2.60
CA ARG A 111 10.08 -22.42 -2.66
C ARG A 111 9.66 -23.56 -1.71
N SER A 112 10.58 -24.42 -1.27
CA SER A 112 10.31 -25.49 -0.29
C SER A 112 10.42 -25.05 1.18
N LYS A 113 10.91 -23.84 1.49
CA LYS A 113 11.18 -23.40 2.89
C LYS A 113 10.45 -22.13 3.34
N LYS A 114 9.34 -21.73 2.72
CA LYS A 114 8.52 -20.63 3.26
C LYS A 114 7.80 -21.09 4.53
N LYS A 115 8.37 -20.78 5.70
CA LYS A 115 7.63 -20.85 6.97
C LYS A 115 6.41 -19.92 6.88
N PRO A 116 5.22 -20.36 7.31
CA PRO A 116 4.01 -19.54 7.21
C PRO A 116 4.18 -18.23 7.97
N VAL A 117 3.82 -17.11 7.35
CA VAL A 117 3.78 -15.80 8.01
C VAL A 117 2.79 -15.90 9.18
N LYS A 118 3.28 -15.70 10.41
CA LYS A 118 2.44 -15.69 11.61
C LYS A 118 1.63 -14.40 11.64
N TRP A 119 0.41 -14.46 11.12
CA TRP A 119 -0.57 -13.39 11.26
C TRP A 119 -0.90 -13.14 12.74
N PRO A 120 -1.03 -11.87 13.18
CA PRO A 120 -1.58 -11.54 14.48
C PRO A 120 -2.98 -12.15 14.68
N ALA A 121 -3.32 -12.53 15.91
CA ALA A 121 -4.59 -13.22 16.20
C ALA A 121 -5.83 -12.43 15.72
N ALA A 122 -5.77 -11.09 15.76
CA ALA A 122 -6.83 -10.22 15.26
C ALA A 122 -7.08 -10.37 13.75
N TYR A 123 -6.04 -10.59 12.96
CA TYR A 123 -6.14 -10.81 11.51
C TYR A 123 -6.68 -12.21 11.17
N LYS A 124 -6.31 -13.22 11.96
CA LYS A 124 -6.86 -14.58 11.81
C LYS A 124 -8.36 -14.61 12.11
N LYS A 125 -8.83 -13.89 13.14
CA LYS A 125 -10.26 -13.79 13.49
C LYS A 125 -11.09 -13.11 12.40
N THR A 126 -10.58 -12.03 11.82
CA THR A 126 -11.27 -11.30 10.75
C THR A 126 -11.35 -12.11 9.45
N MET A 127 -10.27 -12.81 9.08
CA MET A 127 -10.28 -13.73 7.93
C MET A 127 -11.22 -14.92 8.14
N ALA A 128 -11.25 -15.51 9.34
CA ALA A 128 -12.18 -16.59 9.68
C ALA A 128 -13.65 -16.14 9.61
N ARG A 129 -13.96 -14.91 10.04
CA ARG A 129 -15.30 -14.33 9.95
C ARG A 129 -15.72 -14.12 8.48
N GLN A 130 -14.83 -13.60 7.64
CA GLN A 130 -15.07 -13.43 6.20
C GLN A 130 -15.24 -14.76 5.46
N ALA A 131 -14.50 -15.80 5.86
CA ALA A 131 -14.62 -17.14 5.27
C ALA A 131 -15.96 -17.82 5.61
N ARG A 132 -16.49 -17.61 6.83
CA ARG A 132 -17.81 -18.13 7.21
C ARG A 132 -18.94 -17.45 6.44
N TYR A 133 -18.87 -16.13 6.28
CA TYR A 133 -19.88 -15.36 5.54
C TYR A 133 -19.96 -15.77 4.05
N LYS A 134 -18.83 -16.17 3.45
CA LYS A 134 -18.80 -16.70 2.07
C LYS A 134 -19.29 -18.13 1.91
N ARG A 135 -19.45 -18.88 3.01
CA ARG A 135 -20.01 -20.25 3.01
C ARG A 135 -21.53 -20.27 3.24
N SER A 136 -22.08 -19.15 3.71
CA SER A 136 -23.52 -18.96 3.94
C SER A 136 -24.22 -18.21 2.79
N LEU A 137 -23.51 -17.98 1.69
CA LEU A 137 -24.00 -17.47 0.40
C LEU A 137 -23.77 -18.57 -0.63
#